data_AF-A0A165NB94-F1
#
_entry.id   AF-A0A165NB94-F1
#
_cell.length_a   1.000
_cell.length_b   1.000
_cell.length_c   1.000
_cell.angle_alpha   90.00
_cell.angle_beta   90.00
_cell.angle_gamma   90.00
#
_symmetry.space_group_name_H-M   'P 1'
#
loop_
_entity.id
_entity.type
_entity.pdbx_description
1 polymer ?
#
loop_
_entity_poly.entity_id
_entity_poly.type
_entity_poly.pdbx_seq_one_letter_code
_entity_poly.pdbx_strand_id
1 'polypeptide(L)'
;METSLVEPDVSTGFSRLKDDNGGATLDNILAATERLQFVESLQLPEHVLKEVERSFIDQLVRRVSAETASQMRRHSVERRLGLFALYLIVRKSQMIDRVIDLLVEQIHRINAKSKRKVIKDISREIEKVHGKERLLAEIAVASMEHPEGRICNVIYPVAG
;
A
#
# COMPACT_ATOMS: atom_id res chain seq x y z
N MET A 1 1.79 -13.93 23.22
CA MET A 1 0.85 -14.87 22.56
C MET A 1 -0.51 -14.93 23.24
N GLU A 2 -0.62 -15.10 24.55
CA GLU A 2 -1.95 -15.17 25.23
C GLU A 2 -2.81 -13.92 25.04
N THR A 3 -2.25 -12.71 25.17
CA THR A 3 -2.99 -11.45 24.92
C THR A 3 -3.56 -11.38 23.50
N SER A 4 -2.84 -11.91 22.51
CA SER A 4 -3.29 -12.00 21.12
C SER A 4 -4.54 -12.89 20.97
N LEU A 5 -4.71 -13.88 21.84
CA LEU A 5 -5.89 -14.76 21.86
C LEU A 5 -7.07 -14.18 22.64
N VAL A 6 -6.80 -13.29 23.61
CA VAL A 6 -7.82 -12.56 24.37
C VAL A 6 -8.43 -11.46 23.53
N GLU A 7 -7.58 -10.72 22.80
CA GLU A 7 -7.96 -9.63 21.91
C GLU A 7 -7.66 -10.04 20.46
N PRO A 8 -8.55 -10.80 19.79
CA PRO A 8 -8.22 -11.40 18.50
C PRO A 8 -8.18 -10.41 17.34
N ASP A 9 -8.86 -9.26 17.46
CA ASP A 9 -9.09 -8.33 16.35
C ASP A 9 -8.17 -7.10 16.35
N VAL A 10 -7.37 -6.91 17.42
CA VAL A 10 -6.31 -5.88 17.46
C VAL A 10 -5.18 -6.23 16.50
N SER A 11 -4.30 -5.27 16.18
CA SER A 11 -3.30 -5.43 15.10
C SER A 11 -2.47 -6.71 15.20
N THR A 12 -2.02 -7.06 16.41
CA THR A 12 -1.26 -8.28 16.74
C THR A 12 -2.13 -9.40 17.32
N GLY A 13 -3.46 -9.30 17.17
CA GLY A 13 -4.44 -10.27 17.61
C GLY A 13 -4.45 -11.53 16.74
N PHE A 14 -4.94 -12.64 17.29
CA PHE A 14 -4.88 -13.93 16.63
C PHE A 14 -5.58 -13.94 15.27
N SER A 15 -6.73 -13.27 15.12
CA SER A 15 -7.40 -13.16 13.82
C SER A 15 -6.54 -12.37 12.84
N ARG A 16 -5.98 -11.23 13.27
CA ARG A 16 -5.18 -10.36 12.42
C ARG A 16 -3.84 -10.96 11.98
N LEU A 17 -3.23 -11.80 12.81
CA LEU A 17 -2.02 -12.54 12.45
C LEU A 17 -2.27 -13.60 11.37
N LYS A 18 -3.52 -13.99 11.15
CA LYS A 18 -3.92 -14.88 10.03
C LYS A 18 -4.30 -14.10 8.76
N ASP A 19 -4.60 -12.81 8.86
CA ASP A 19 -5.10 -12.01 7.74
C ASP A 19 -3.98 -11.40 6.89
N ASP A 20 -4.08 -11.51 5.55
CA ASP A 20 -3.23 -10.79 4.57
C ASP A 20 -3.94 -9.62 3.88
N ASN A 21 -5.16 -9.29 4.29
CA ASN A 21 -6.05 -8.39 3.53
C ASN A 21 -5.58 -6.92 3.53
N GLY A 22 -5.75 -6.23 2.38
CA GLY A 22 -5.60 -4.78 2.25
C GLY A 22 -4.83 -4.34 0.99
N GLY A 23 -5.22 -3.24 0.34
CA GLY A 23 -4.39 -2.66 -0.73
C GLY A 23 -3.13 -2.00 -0.16
N ALA A 24 -2.17 -1.61 -1.00
CA ALA A 24 -1.02 -0.88 -0.50
C ALA A 24 -1.42 0.57 -0.14
N THR A 25 -1.63 0.77 1.16
CA THR A 25 -1.80 2.06 1.83
C THR A 25 -0.75 2.14 2.93
N LEU A 26 -0.45 3.35 3.40
CA LEU A 26 0.47 3.54 4.52
C LEU A 26 0.02 2.73 5.75
N ASP A 27 -1.27 2.81 6.08
CA ASP A 27 -1.85 2.11 7.24
C ASP A 27 -1.68 0.58 7.14
N ASN A 28 -1.89 0.01 5.94
CA ASN A 28 -1.74 -1.43 5.74
C ASN A 28 -0.27 -1.87 5.80
N ILE A 29 0.67 -1.05 5.31
CA ILE A 29 2.11 -1.32 5.45
C ILE A 29 2.52 -1.29 6.92
N LEU A 30 2.09 -0.27 7.66
CA LEU A 30 2.39 -0.14 9.09
C LEU A 30 1.82 -1.30 9.89
N ALA A 31 0.56 -1.67 9.65
CA ALA A 31 -0.08 -2.81 10.32
C ALA A 31 0.60 -4.14 9.98
N ALA A 32 0.98 -4.38 8.72
CA ALA A 32 1.71 -5.60 8.33
C ALA A 32 3.09 -5.67 8.99
N THR A 33 3.80 -4.54 9.05
CA THR A 33 5.11 -4.44 9.70
C THR A 33 5.02 -4.65 11.21
N GLU A 34 4.02 -4.06 11.87
CA GLU A 34 3.76 -4.26 13.31
C GLU A 34 3.52 -5.73 13.64
N ARG A 35 2.74 -6.44 12.82
CA ARG A 35 2.50 -7.87 12.98
C ARG A 35 3.79 -8.69 12.81
N LEU A 36 4.61 -8.36 11.81
CA LEU A 36 5.88 -9.04 11.60
C LEU A 36 6.84 -8.81 12.78
N GLN A 37 6.97 -7.56 13.24
CA GLN A 37 7.76 -7.21 14.42
C GLN A 37 7.29 -7.95 15.67
N PHE A 38 5.97 -8.07 15.86
CA PHE A 38 5.42 -8.87 16.94
C PHE A 38 5.89 -10.33 16.86
N VAL A 39 5.80 -10.97 15.68
CA VAL A 39 6.26 -12.36 15.52
C VAL A 39 7.77 -12.50 15.73
N GLU A 40 8.57 -11.56 15.24
CA GLU A 40 10.02 -11.54 15.46
C GLU A 40 10.39 -11.38 16.94
N SER A 41 9.65 -10.55 17.68
CA SER A 41 9.87 -10.33 19.11
C SER A 41 9.66 -11.59 19.96
N LEU A 42 8.90 -12.58 19.46
CA LEU A 42 8.66 -13.84 20.16
C LEU A 42 9.86 -14.79 20.12
N GLN A 43 10.86 -14.54 19.26
CA GLN A 43 12.09 -15.34 19.15
C GLN A 43 11.82 -16.85 19.06
N LEU A 44 10.83 -17.24 18.26
CA LEU A 44 10.39 -18.63 18.16
C LEU A 44 11.48 -19.53 17.57
N PRO A 45 11.68 -20.75 18.10
CA PRO A 45 12.77 -21.63 17.68
C PRO A 45 12.43 -22.35 16.36
N GLU A 46 12.68 -21.68 15.23
CA GLU A 46 12.34 -22.18 13.89
C GLU A 46 13.01 -23.53 13.56
N HIS A 47 14.18 -23.81 14.17
CA HIS A 47 14.93 -25.05 13.96
C HIS A 47 14.18 -26.31 14.42
N VAL A 48 13.24 -26.20 15.36
CA VAL A 48 12.46 -27.34 15.89
C VAL A 48 11.63 -28.00 14.79
N LEU A 49 11.26 -27.26 13.73
CA LEU A 49 10.47 -27.82 12.63
C LEU A 49 11.30 -28.65 11.64
N LYS A 50 12.64 -28.61 11.70
CA LYS A 50 13.51 -29.36 10.77
C LYS A 50 13.45 -30.87 10.96
N GLU A 51 13.11 -31.32 12.16
CA GLU A 51 13.02 -32.73 12.54
C GLU A 51 11.61 -33.30 12.31
N VAL A 52 10.65 -32.46 11.94
CA VAL A 52 9.25 -32.82 11.78
C VAL A 52 8.91 -32.93 10.30
N GLU A 53 8.16 -33.98 9.94
CA GLU A 53 7.73 -34.23 8.57
C GLU A 53 6.80 -33.11 8.07
N ARG A 54 7.06 -32.63 6.85
CA ARG A 54 6.42 -31.41 6.34
C ARG A 54 4.91 -31.55 6.17
N SER A 55 4.41 -32.73 5.77
CA SER A 55 2.97 -32.94 5.61
C SER A 55 2.22 -32.81 6.94
N PHE A 56 2.84 -33.24 8.04
CA PHE A 56 2.29 -33.08 9.38
C PHE A 56 2.23 -31.61 9.81
N ILE A 57 3.30 -30.84 9.54
CA ILE A 57 3.31 -29.39 9.78
C ILE A 57 2.18 -28.72 9.01
N ASP A 58 2.03 -29.02 7.72
CA ASP A 58 1.00 -28.44 6.87
C ASP A 58 -0.41 -28.76 7.38
N GLN A 59 -0.64 -29.98 7.88
CA GLN A 59 -1.90 -30.36 8.51
C GLN A 59 -2.20 -29.53 9.76
N LEU A 60 -1.20 -29.32 10.63
CA LEU A 60 -1.35 -28.50 11.83
C LEU A 60 -1.61 -27.03 11.47
N VAL A 61 -0.88 -26.48 10.50
CA VAL A 61 -1.08 -25.11 10.02
C VAL A 61 -2.49 -24.92 9.48
N ARG A 62 -2.98 -25.84 8.64
CA ARG A 62 -4.36 -25.81 8.11
C ARG A 62 -5.40 -25.83 9.23
N ARG A 63 -5.16 -26.64 10.26
CA ARG A 63 -6.03 -26.70 11.44
C ARG A 63 -6.07 -25.36 12.17
N VAL A 64 -4.92 -24.78 12.47
CA VAL A 64 -4.83 -23.48 13.18
C VAL A 64 -5.47 -22.36 12.35
N SER A 65 -5.27 -22.36 11.03
CA SER A 65 -5.91 -21.40 10.11
C SER A 65 -7.43 -21.41 10.21
N ALA A 66 -8.03 -22.60 10.36
CA ALA A 66 -9.48 -22.77 10.45
C ALA A 66 -10.04 -22.51 11.87
N GLU A 67 -9.21 -22.56 12.91
CA GLU A 67 -9.63 -22.30 14.29
C GLU A 67 -9.85 -20.80 14.55
N THR A 68 -10.86 -20.49 15.37
CA THR A 68 -11.08 -19.17 15.98
C THR A 68 -10.25 -19.02 17.25
N ALA A 69 -10.01 -17.78 17.70
CA ALA A 69 -9.29 -17.53 18.96
C ALA A 69 -9.98 -18.20 20.18
N SER A 70 -11.32 -18.24 20.19
CA SER A 70 -12.08 -18.92 21.25
C SER A 70 -11.84 -20.43 21.26
N GLN A 71 -11.82 -21.07 20.08
CA GLN A 71 -11.49 -22.51 19.97
C GLN A 71 -10.05 -22.79 20.40
N MET A 72 -9.11 -21.95 19.96
CA MET A 72 -7.71 -22.06 20.33
C MET A 72 -7.51 -21.95 21.86
N ARG A 73 -8.24 -21.04 22.52
CA ARG A 73 -8.23 -20.87 23.99
C ARG A 73 -8.75 -22.07 24.77
N ARG A 74 -9.56 -22.95 24.16
CA ARG A 74 -10.11 -24.15 24.83
C ARG A 74 -9.11 -25.30 24.97
N HIS A 75 -8.00 -25.27 24.22
CA HIS A 75 -6.94 -26.27 24.38
C HIS A 75 -6.20 -26.08 25.72
N SER A 76 -5.52 -27.14 26.17
CA SER A 76 -4.54 -27.00 27.26
C SER A 76 -3.48 -25.96 26.89
N VAL A 77 -2.85 -25.36 27.90
CA VAL A 77 -1.87 -24.27 27.71
C VAL A 77 -0.75 -24.71 26.78
N GLU A 78 -0.22 -25.91 26.97
CA GLU A 78 0.89 -26.47 26.20
C GLU A 78 0.50 -26.66 24.73
N ARG A 79 -0.68 -27.25 24.50
CA ARG A 79 -1.19 -27.49 23.14
C ARG A 79 -1.49 -26.17 22.43
N ARG A 80 -2.11 -25.22 23.13
CA ARG A 80 -2.44 -23.90 22.59
C ARG A 80 -1.19 -23.13 22.16
N LEU A 81 -0.22 -23.01 23.06
CA LEU A 81 1.02 -22.29 22.77
C LEU A 81 1.86 -23.00 21.71
N GLY A 82 1.94 -24.32 21.76
CA GLY A 82 2.67 -25.11 20.75
C GLY A 82 2.07 -24.96 19.35
N LEU A 83 0.74 -25.10 19.21
CA LEU A 83 0.06 -24.91 17.92
C LEU A 83 0.22 -23.49 17.39
N PHE A 84 0.07 -22.49 18.26
CA PHE A 84 0.18 -21.09 17.85
C PHE A 84 1.62 -20.74 17.46
N ALA A 85 2.62 -21.17 18.24
CA ALA A 85 4.03 -20.97 17.91
C ALA A 85 4.41 -21.64 16.58
N LEU A 86 4.01 -22.91 16.38
CA LEU A 86 4.25 -23.62 15.13
C LEU A 86 3.63 -22.88 13.94
N TYR A 87 2.39 -22.43 14.09
CA TYR A 87 1.71 -21.64 13.06
C TYR A 87 2.50 -20.35 12.73
N LEU A 88 2.92 -19.58 13.74
CA LEU A 88 3.65 -18.33 13.53
C LEU A 88 5.03 -18.54 12.90
N ILE A 89 5.75 -19.61 13.25
CA ILE A 89 7.03 -19.95 12.61
C ILE A 89 6.83 -20.12 11.10
N VAL A 90 5.84 -20.92 10.69
CA VAL A 90 5.56 -21.15 9.27
C VAL A 90 5.07 -19.87 8.58
N ARG A 91 4.18 -19.14 9.27
CA ARG A 91 3.53 -17.93 8.75
C ARG A 91 4.47 -16.75 8.57
N LYS A 92 5.57 -16.67 9.34
CA LYS A 92 6.53 -15.56 9.30
C LYS A 92 7.04 -15.26 7.88
N SER A 93 7.37 -16.29 7.09
CA SER A 93 7.80 -16.13 5.68
C SER A 93 6.76 -15.39 4.83
N GLN A 94 5.50 -15.83 4.92
CA GLN A 94 4.38 -15.21 4.20
C GLN A 94 4.13 -13.77 4.66
N MET A 95 4.35 -13.46 5.93
CA MET A 95 4.24 -12.09 6.45
C MET A 95 5.34 -11.18 5.89
N ILE A 96 6.56 -11.71 5.73
CA ILE A 96 7.67 -10.99 5.09
C ILE A 96 7.33 -10.72 3.62
N ASP A 97 6.91 -11.74 2.88
CA ASP A 97 6.48 -11.62 1.49
C ASP A 97 5.38 -10.57 1.35
N ARG A 98 4.42 -10.58 2.29
CA ARG A 98 3.32 -9.62 2.29
C ARG A 98 3.78 -8.18 2.48
N VAL A 99 4.74 -7.92 3.37
CA VAL A 99 5.34 -6.59 3.54
C VAL A 99 6.06 -6.16 2.27
N ILE A 100 6.82 -7.07 1.64
CA ILE A 100 7.52 -6.79 0.38
C ILE A 100 6.52 -6.41 -0.71
N ASP A 101 5.43 -7.18 -0.89
CA ASP A 101 4.40 -6.91 -1.89
C ASP A 101 3.77 -5.52 -1.73
N LEU A 102 3.43 -5.15 -0.49
CA LEU A 102 2.86 -3.84 -0.19
C LEU A 102 3.83 -2.69 -0.54
N LEU A 103 5.12 -2.86 -0.21
CA LEU A 103 6.15 -1.88 -0.53
C LEU A 103 6.35 -1.75 -2.05
N VAL A 104 6.41 -2.88 -2.76
CA VAL A 104 6.52 -2.92 -4.22
C VAL A 104 5.33 -2.21 -4.86
N GLU A 105 4.10 -2.48 -4.43
CA GLU A 105 2.90 -1.82 -4.93
C GLU A 105 2.93 -0.29 -4.67
N GLN A 106 3.40 0.16 -3.49
CA GLN A 106 3.59 1.59 -3.23
C GLN A 106 4.62 2.25 -4.12
N ILE A 107 5.76 1.61 -4.35
CA ILE A 107 6.78 2.13 -5.25
C ILE A 107 6.19 2.32 -6.66
N HIS A 108 5.43 1.33 -7.16
CA HIS A 108 4.74 1.45 -8.45
C HIS A 108 3.74 2.62 -8.47
N ARG A 109 2.95 2.78 -7.40
CA ARG A 109 1.98 3.87 -7.29
C ARG A 109 2.64 5.25 -7.28
N ILE A 110 3.75 5.40 -6.54
CA ILE A 110 4.55 6.64 -6.50
C ILE A 110 5.11 6.93 -7.90
N ASN A 111 5.72 5.95 -8.55
CA ASN A 111 6.27 6.09 -9.90
C ASN A 111 5.21 6.51 -10.91
N ALA A 112 4.03 5.88 -10.89
CA ALA A 112 2.92 6.24 -11.76
C ALA A 112 2.43 7.67 -11.50
N LYS A 113 2.31 8.09 -10.24
CA LYS A 113 1.89 9.45 -9.87
C LYS A 113 2.91 10.49 -10.32
N SER A 114 4.20 10.22 -10.12
CA SER A 114 5.30 11.11 -10.54
C SER A 114 5.32 11.30 -12.05
N LYS A 115 5.23 10.21 -12.84
CA LYS A 115 5.14 10.27 -14.31
C LYS A 115 3.94 11.11 -14.77
N ARG A 116 2.76 10.86 -14.21
CA ARG A 116 1.55 11.63 -14.52
C ARG A 116 1.70 13.12 -14.20
N LYS A 117 2.36 13.45 -13.08
CA LYS A 117 2.61 14.84 -12.69
C LYS A 117 3.50 15.55 -13.72
N VAL A 118 4.61 14.93 -14.11
CA VAL A 118 5.52 15.50 -15.12
C VAL A 118 4.80 15.73 -16.45
N ILE A 119 4.06 14.74 -16.94
CA ILE A 119 3.28 14.87 -18.19
C ILE A 119 2.28 16.03 -18.07
N LYS A 120 1.54 16.10 -16.96
CA LYS A 120 0.56 17.18 -16.73
C LYS A 120 1.21 18.57 -16.69
N ASP A 121 2.41 18.68 -16.14
CA ASP A 121 3.12 19.95 -16.04
C ASP A 121 3.65 20.38 -17.41
N ILE A 122 4.18 19.44 -18.22
CA ILE A 122 4.57 19.69 -19.62
C ILE A 122 3.36 20.15 -20.45
N SER A 123 2.23 19.45 -20.37
CA SER A 123 1.02 19.85 -21.10
C SER A 123 0.57 21.26 -20.74
N ARG A 124 0.61 21.63 -19.46
CA ARG A 124 0.25 22.98 -18.99
C ARG A 124 1.21 24.04 -19.54
N GLU A 125 2.50 23.72 -19.64
CA GLU A 125 3.50 24.64 -20.19
C GLU A 125 3.31 24.85 -21.71
N ILE A 126 3.02 23.78 -22.45
CA ILE A 126 2.68 23.84 -23.87
C ILE A 126 1.42 24.68 -24.11
N GLU A 127 0.34 24.42 -23.36
CA GLU A 127 -0.90 25.21 -23.44
C GLU A 127 -0.65 26.70 -23.17
N LYS A 128 0.21 27.01 -22.19
CA LYS A 128 0.57 28.40 -21.85
C LYS A 128 1.35 29.10 -22.97
N VAL A 129 2.27 28.43 -23.63
CA VAL A 129 3.06 29.02 -24.73
C VAL A 129 2.19 29.21 -25.98
N HIS A 130 1.44 28.19 -26.39
CA HIS A 130 0.54 28.30 -27.53
C HIS A 130 -0.55 29.36 -27.32
N GLY A 131 -1.04 29.53 -26.09
CA GLY A 131 -1.97 30.63 -25.76
C GLY A 131 -1.38 32.01 -26.07
N LYS A 132 -0.07 32.22 -25.86
CA LYS A 132 0.61 33.48 -26.15
C LYS A 132 0.83 33.71 -27.64
N GLU A 133 1.28 32.69 -28.37
CA GLU A 133 1.47 32.78 -29.82
C GLU A 133 0.14 33.08 -30.52
N ARG A 134 -0.94 32.40 -30.09
CA ARG A 134 -2.30 32.66 -30.57
C ARG A 134 -2.74 34.10 -30.31
N LEU A 135 -2.53 34.59 -29.08
CA LEU A 135 -2.87 35.96 -28.70
C LEU A 135 -2.10 37.00 -29.53
N LEU A 136 -0.79 36.78 -29.73
CA LEU A 136 0.03 37.66 -30.56
C LEU A 136 -0.41 37.67 -32.03
N ALA A 137 -0.83 36.52 -32.56
CA ALA A 137 -1.40 36.44 -33.90
C ALA A 137 -2.74 37.19 -34.00
N GLU A 138 -3.63 37.02 -33.02
CA GLU A 138 -4.92 37.75 -32.94
C GLU A 138 -4.70 39.28 -32.87
N ILE A 139 -3.71 39.73 -32.09
CA ILE A 139 -3.29 41.14 -32.00
C ILE A 139 -2.74 41.66 -33.34
N ALA A 140 -1.91 40.86 -34.02
CA ALA A 140 -1.33 41.23 -35.30
C ALA A 140 -2.40 41.37 -36.39
N VAL A 141 -3.35 40.43 -36.44
CA VAL A 141 -4.50 40.48 -37.36
C VAL A 141 -5.35 41.73 -37.10
N ALA A 142 -5.73 41.98 -35.84
CA ALA A 142 -6.53 43.17 -35.49
C ALA A 142 -5.83 44.48 -35.86
N SER A 143 -4.49 44.53 -35.73
CA SER A 143 -3.68 45.69 -36.11
C SER A 143 -3.64 45.90 -37.63
N MET A 144 -3.63 44.82 -38.42
CA MET A 144 -3.67 44.89 -39.89
C MET A 144 -5.05 45.31 -40.42
N GLU A 145 -6.13 44.87 -39.77
CA GLU A 145 -7.50 45.21 -40.16
C GLU A 145 -7.87 46.66 -39.79
N HIS A 146 -7.33 47.18 -38.69
CA HIS A 146 -7.62 48.52 -38.18
C HIS A 146 -6.34 49.32 -37.82
N PRO A 147 -5.52 49.71 -38.81
CA PRO A 147 -4.18 50.26 -38.59
C PRO A 147 -4.15 51.64 -37.90
N GLU A 148 -5.19 52.46 -38.10
CA GLU A 148 -5.35 53.79 -37.48
C GLU A 148 -6.24 53.75 -36.23
N GLY A 149 -6.73 52.57 -35.85
CA GLY A 149 -7.67 52.41 -34.74
C GLY A 149 -6.99 52.62 -33.39
N ARG A 150 -7.69 53.25 -32.44
CA ARG A 150 -7.15 53.43 -31.08
C ARG A 150 -6.94 52.06 -30.43
N ILE A 151 -5.78 51.89 -29.79
CA ILE A 151 -5.37 50.65 -29.11
C ILE A 151 -6.47 50.12 -28.17
N CYS A 152 -7.13 51.00 -27.40
CA CYS A 152 -8.17 50.60 -26.45
C CYS A 152 -9.43 50.00 -27.11
N ASN A 153 -9.65 50.28 -28.39
CA ASN A 153 -10.83 49.81 -29.13
C ASN A 153 -10.52 48.61 -30.03
N VAL A 154 -9.26 48.44 -30.43
CA VAL A 154 -8.84 47.39 -31.39
C VAL A 154 -8.11 46.24 -30.70
N ILE A 155 -7.19 46.54 -29.77
CA ILE A 155 -6.28 45.54 -29.21
C ILE A 155 -6.79 45.00 -27.86
N TYR A 156 -7.31 45.85 -26.99
CA TYR A 156 -7.81 45.41 -25.68
C TYR A 156 -8.93 44.35 -25.75
N PRO A 157 -9.87 44.39 -26.72
CA PRO A 157 -10.91 43.37 -26.82
C PRO A 157 -10.42 41.98 -27.25
N VAL A 158 -9.30 41.89 -27.97
CA VAL A 158 -8.70 40.61 -28.44
C VAL A 158 -7.59 40.11 -27.51
N ALA A 159 -6.97 40.99 -26.72
CA ALA A 159 -5.93 40.63 -25.76
C ALA A 159 -6.46 40.15 -24.38
N GLY A 160 -7.79 40.13 -24.20
CA GLY A 160 -8.49 39.88 -22.93
C GLY A 160 -8.83 38.42 -22.65
#